data_AF-A0A7S3F4R0-F1
#
_entry.id   AF-A0A7S3F4R0-F1
#
_cell.length_a   1.000
_cell.length_b   1.000
_cell.length_c   1.000
_cell.angle_alpha   90.00
_cell.angle_beta   90.00
_cell.angle_gamma   90.00
#
_symmetry.space_group_name_H-M   'P 1'
#
loop_
_entity.id
_entity.type
_entity.pdbx_description
1 polymer ?
#
loop_
_entity_poly.entity_id
_entity_poly.type
_entity_poly.pdbx_seq_one_letter_code
_entity_poly.pdbx_strand_id
1 'polypeptide(L)'
;MSAIDFGEMMAKAREERRTASEQARAKSPGAPAAVLSATSTEQHLVDLAEPAYRLPNRQDRSRLTAAHVLPGAAATVYCVAEWVTPAEEQDLMRCADESPKSHWTPLRHRRLQNHGGTPTGEGMRPVPLPGWLASVSAALTAADVFTPALPANHALVNEYLPGQGIDPHRDGPLYQPRVVPLMPNLHMPRVTRLAFSYRQLSTLPTHTTHHRAAGHP
;
A
#
# COMPACT_ATOMS: atom_id res chain seq x y z
N MET A 1 -26.16 17.65 16.31
CA MET A 1 -25.10 17.42 15.29
C MET A 1 -25.59 16.30 14.39
N SER A 2 -25.85 16.58 13.11
CA SER A 2 -26.31 15.58 12.14
C SER A 2 -25.17 14.61 11.84
N ALA A 3 -25.41 13.30 11.98
CA ALA A 3 -24.46 12.28 11.54
C ALA A 3 -24.27 12.41 10.02
N ILE A 4 -23.02 12.33 9.56
CA ILE A 4 -22.69 12.32 8.12
C ILE A 4 -23.03 10.93 7.59
N ASP A 5 -23.96 10.85 6.65
CA ASP A 5 -24.30 9.60 5.96
C ASP A 5 -23.25 9.30 4.87
N PHE A 6 -22.31 8.43 5.23
CA PHE A 6 -21.25 7.98 4.32
C PHE A 6 -21.79 7.21 3.10
N GLY A 7 -22.97 6.60 3.21
CA GLY A 7 -23.64 5.94 2.07
C GLY A 7 -24.02 6.95 1.01
N GLU A 8 -24.65 8.05 1.41
CA GLU A 8 -25.00 9.16 0.52
C GLU A 8 -23.76 9.85 -0.05
N MET A 9 -22.72 10.07 0.77
CA MET A 9 -21.47 10.67 0.32
C MET A 9 -20.78 9.83 -0.76
N MET A 10 -20.74 8.50 -0.57
CA MET A 10 -20.14 7.58 -1.55
C MET A 10 -21.01 7.42 -2.80
N ALA A 11 -22.34 7.50 -2.68
CA ALA A 11 -23.25 7.51 -3.82
C ALA A 11 -23.07 8.78 -4.67
N LYS A 12 -22.98 9.95 -4.03
CA LYS A 12 -22.71 11.24 -4.69
C LYS A 12 -21.37 11.23 -5.41
N ALA A 13 -20.31 10.73 -4.75
CA ALA A 13 -18.99 10.59 -5.36
C ALA A 13 -18.96 9.63 -6.56
N ARG A 14 -19.81 8.58 -6.57
CA ARG A 14 -19.95 7.67 -7.73
C ARG A 14 -20.62 8.38 -8.91
N GLU A 15 -21.65 9.18 -8.66
CA GLU A 15 -22.38 9.90 -9.70
C GLU A 15 -21.54 11.03 -10.34
N GLU A 16 -20.78 11.76 -9.52
CA GLU A 16 -19.81 12.77 -9.98
C GLU A 16 -18.68 12.14 -10.82
N ARG A 17 -18.24 10.91 -10.48
CA ARG A 17 -17.26 10.16 -11.28
C ARG A 17 -17.84 9.66 -12.60
N ARG A 18 -19.11 9.23 -12.62
CA ARG A 18 -19.78 8.76 -13.83
C ARG A 18 -19.89 9.89 -14.84
N THR A 19 -20.36 11.05 -14.40
CA THR A 19 -20.48 12.26 -15.23
C THR A 19 -19.13 12.77 -15.72
N ALA A 20 -18.10 12.80 -14.87
CA ALA A 20 -16.74 13.18 -15.28
C ALA A 20 -16.12 12.19 -16.30
N SER A 21 -16.35 10.89 -16.12
CA SER A 21 -15.88 9.85 -17.05
C SER A 21 -16.57 9.93 -18.41
N GLU A 22 -17.88 10.18 -18.43
CA GLU A 22 -18.66 10.39 -19.66
C GLU A 22 -18.18 11.63 -20.43
N GLN A 23 -17.88 12.72 -19.72
CA GLN A 23 -17.32 13.95 -20.32
C GLN A 23 -15.88 13.78 -20.83
N ALA A 24 -15.05 12.98 -20.14
CA ALA A 24 -13.67 12.72 -20.57
C ALA A 24 -13.61 11.76 -21.77
N ARG A 25 -14.49 10.75 -21.80
CA ARG A 25 -14.57 9.76 -22.89
C ARG A 25 -15.05 10.38 -24.21
N ALA A 26 -15.81 11.47 -24.15
CA ALA A 26 -16.20 12.26 -25.32
C ALA A 26 -15.03 13.06 -25.95
N LYS A 27 -13.89 13.21 -25.27
CA LYS A 27 -12.80 14.13 -25.67
C LYS A 27 -11.51 13.46 -26.18
N SER A 28 -11.36 12.14 -26.15
CA SER A 28 -10.19 11.45 -26.75
C SER A 28 -10.40 9.94 -26.94
N PRO A 29 -10.26 9.40 -28.16
CA PRO A 29 -10.23 7.96 -28.37
C PRO A 29 -8.79 7.41 -28.26
N GLY A 30 -8.59 6.49 -27.29
CA GLY A 30 -7.64 5.36 -27.35
C GLY A 30 -6.12 5.62 -27.28
N ALA A 31 -5.46 5.10 -26.23
CA ALA A 31 -4.04 4.74 -26.27
C ALA A 31 -3.74 3.58 -25.28
N PRO A 32 -2.96 2.55 -25.68
CA PRO A 32 -2.90 1.25 -25.02
C PRO A 32 -2.04 1.23 -23.73
N ALA A 33 -2.25 0.18 -22.93
CA ALA A 33 -1.55 -0.09 -21.68
C ALA A 33 -0.11 -0.57 -21.92
N ALA A 34 0.88 0.13 -21.35
CA ALA A 34 2.29 -0.24 -21.44
C ALA A 34 2.68 -1.23 -20.34
N VAL A 35 3.26 -2.35 -20.76
CA VAL A 35 3.91 -3.37 -19.93
C VAL A 35 5.26 -2.80 -19.45
N LEU A 36 5.55 -2.90 -18.15
CA LEU A 36 6.79 -2.43 -17.54
C LEU A 36 7.96 -3.35 -17.95
N SER A 37 8.87 -2.85 -18.80
CA SER A 37 10.14 -3.50 -19.10
C SER A 37 11.16 -3.14 -18.03
N ALA A 38 11.57 -4.12 -17.24
CA ALA A 38 12.52 -3.99 -16.15
C ALA A 38 13.96 -4.21 -16.64
N THR A 39 14.66 -3.13 -17.00
CA THR A 39 16.12 -3.13 -17.15
C THR A 39 16.60 -1.67 -17.16
N SER A 40 16.93 -1.11 -16.00
CA SER A 40 17.92 -0.01 -15.79
C SER A 40 17.72 0.70 -14.44
N THR A 41 17.76 -0.02 -13.30
CA THR A 41 17.79 0.67 -11.99
C THR A 41 18.43 -0.20 -10.89
N GLU A 42 19.60 -0.79 -11.14
CA GLU A 42 20.27 -1.66 -10.15
C GLU A 42 21.52 -1.07 -9.49
N GLN A 43 21.86 0.23 -9.69
CA GLN A 43 23.15 0.75 -9.20
C GLN A 43 23.13 2.11 -8.48
N HIS A 44 22.01 2.53 -7.85
CA HIS A 44 22.05 3.77 -7.06
C HIS A 44 21.06 3.78 -5.88
N LEU A 45 21.28 2.91 -4.89
CA LEU A 45 20.59 2.97 -3.60
C LEU A 45 21.63 2.84 -2.48
N VAL A 46 22.42 3.89 -2.30
CA VAL A 46 23.18 4.13 -1.07
C VAL A 46 22.96 5.58 -0.63
N ASP A 47 22.56 5.76 0.63
CA ASP A 47 22.58 6.97 1.44
C ASP A 47 21.74 8.19 1.02
N LEU A 48 20.41 8.04 1.07
CA LEU A 48 19.54 9.16 1.42
C LEU A 48 18.89 8.84 2.76
N ALA A 49 19.08 9.72 3.75
CA ALA A 49 18.57 9.52 5.10
C ALA A 49 17.04 9.31 5.06
N GLU A 50 16.60 8.12 5.47
CA GLU A 50 15.19 7.79 5.59
C GLU A 50 14.48 8.76 6.56
N PRO A 51 13.21 9.12 6.33
CA PRO A 51 12.47 9.98 7.23
C PRO A 51 12.49 9.45 8.67
N ALA A 52 12.82 10.35 9.62
CA ALA A 52 13.03 9.99 11.02
C ALA A 52 11.74 9.68 11.78
N TYR A 53 10.58 10.06 11.23
CA TYR A 53 9.28 9.88 11.88
C TYR A 53 8.97 8.42 12.18
N ARG A 54 8.30 8.18 13.31
CA ARG A 54 7.72 6.90 13.69
C ARG A 54 6.31 7.17 14.19
N LEU A 55 5.37 6.32 13.77
CA LEU A 55 4.00 6.37 14.24
C LEU A 55 3.98 6.19 15.76
N PRO A 56 3.36 7.11 16.52
CA PRO A 56 3.29 7.01 17.96
C PRO A 56 2.62 5.70 18.41
N ASN A 57 3.25 5.05 19.40
CA ASN A 57 2.66 3.90 20.07
C ASN A 57 1.56 4.37 21.02
N ARG A 58 0.34 4.47 20.50
CA ARG A 58 -0.83 4.83 21.28
C ARG A 58 -1.65 3.59 21.60
N GLN A 59 -2.11 3.49 22.85
CA GLN A 59 -2.93 2.37 23.32
C GLN A 59 -4.42 2.54 22.98
N ASP A 60 -4.83 3.71 22.50
CA ASP A 60 -6.21 4.05 22.17
C ASP A 60 -6.63 3.67 20.74
N ARG A 61 -5.72 3.08 19.94
CA ARG A 61 -6.07 2.61 18.60
C ARG A 61 -7.07 1.46 18.68
N SER A 62 -8.22 1.63 18.04
CA SER A 62 -9.27 0.62 18.01
C SER A 62 -8.79 -0.70 17.39
N ARG A 63 -9.13 -1.81 18.05
CA ARG A 63 -9.06 -3.16 17.49
C ARG A 63 -10.27 -3.41 16.60
N LEU A 64 -10.14 -4.32 15.63
CA LEU A 64 -11.26 -4.70 14.77
C LEU A 64 -12.33 -5.45 15.57
N THR A 65 -13.59 -5.08 15.38
CA THR A 65 -14.75 -5.70 16.02
C THR A 65 -15.90 -5.78 15.01
N ALA A 66 -16.96 -6.52 15.34
CA ALA A 66 -18.15 -6.62 14.49
C ALA A 66 -18.79 -5.25 14.20
N ALA A 67 -18.66 -4.27 15.11
CA ALA A 67 -19.17 -2.91 14.92
C ALA A 67 -18.47 -2.16 13.78
N HIS A 68 -17.26 -2.60 13.40
CA HIS A 68 -16.48 -2.00 12.31
C HIS A 68 -16.77 -2.63 10.95
N VAL A 69 -17.62 -3.66 10.85
CA VAL A 69 -17.97 -4.24 9.55
C VAL A 69 -18.66 -3.18 8.69
N LEU A 70 -18.14 -2.95 7.49
CA LEU A 70 -18.63 -1.90 6.61
C LEU A 70 -20.04 -2.27 6.10
N PRO A 71 -21.08 -1.46 6.37
CA PRO A 71 -22.43 -1.74 5.89
C PRO A 71 -22.49 -1.87 4.37
N GLY A 72 -23.18 -2.91 3.88
CA GLY A 72 -23.32 -3.18 2.45
C GLY A 72 -22.09 -3.80 1.78
N ALA A 73 -21.03 -4.12 2.53
CA ALA A 73 -19.88 -4.87 2.05
C ALA A 73 -19.89 -6.32 2.58
N ALA A 74 -18.92 -7.14 2.15
CA ALA A 74 -18.71 -8.47 2.72
C ALA A 74 -18.32 -8.36 4.21
N ALA A 75 -18.70 -9.37 5.01
CA ALA A 75 -18.42 -9.41 6.45
C ALA A 75 -16.92 -9.43 6.83
N THR A 76 -16.05 -9.56 5.84
CA THR A 76 -14.59 -9.51 5.95
C THR A 76 -14.01 -8.11 5.71
N VAL A 77 -14.86 -7.12 5.38
CA VAL A 77 -14.46 -5.74 5.12
C VAL A 77 -14.79 -4.88 6.33
N TYR A 78 -13.76 -4.30 6.93
CA TYR A 78 -13.88 -3.44 8.12
C TYR A 78 -13.48 -2.01 7.79
N CYS A 79 -14.11 -1.05 8.46
CA CYS A 79 -13.76 0.37 8.40
C CYS A 79 -13.62 0.91 9.83
N VAL A 80 -12.47 1.50 10.13
CA VAL A 80 -12.19 2.15 11.41
C VAL A 80 -11.85 3.61 11.13
N ALA A 81 -12.75 4.51 11.51
CA ALA A 81 -12.53 5.95 11.40
C ALA A 81 -11.48 6.40 12.43
N GLU A 82 -10.75 7.47 12.11
CA GLU A 82 -9.79 8.11 13.02
C GLU A 82 -8.72 7.16 13.61
N TRP A 83 -8.43 6.03 12.93
CA TRP A 83 -7.38 5.11 13.38
C TRP A 83 -5.99 5.76 13.30
N VAL A 84 -5.82 6.69 12.35
CA VAL A 84 -4.69 7.63 12.25
C VAL A 84 -5.23 9.02 12.58
N THR A 85 -4.55 9.79 13.43
CA THR A 85 -4.96 11.18 13.70
C THR A 85 -4.53 12.11 12.56
N PRO A 86 -5.15 13.29 12.43
CA PRO A 86 -4.74 14.27 11.42
C PRO A 86 -3.25 14.65 11.47
N ALA A 87 -2.64 14.72 12.67
CA ALA A 87 -1.22 15.00 12.83
C ALA A 87 -0.34 13.83 12.34
N GLU A 88 -0.70 12.59 12.70
CA GLU A 88 0.00 11.39 12.22
C GLU A 88 -0.10 11.26 10.69
N GLU A 89 -1.26 11.57 10.13
CA GLU A 89 -1.49 11.62 8.69
C GLU A 89 -0.53 12.62 8.01
N GLN A 90 -0.41 13.84 8.53
CA GLN A 90 0.50 14.85 7.98
C GLN A 90 1.96 14.39 8.02
N ASP A 91 2.37 13.75 9.11
CA ASP A 91 3.72 13.22 9.26
C ASP A 91 4.00 12.06 8.30
N LEU A 92 3.04 11.15 8.11
CA LEU A 92 3.14 10.05 7.14
C LEU A 92 3.22 10.58 5.70
N MET A 93 2.43 11.58 5.35
CA MET A 93 2.50 12.23 4.03
C MET A 93 3.85 12.91 3.82
N ARG A 94 4.35 13.62 4.83
CA ARG A 94 5.67 14.25 4.78
C ARG A 94 6.78 13.21 4.55
N CYS A 95 6.73 12.06 5.23
CA CYS A 95 7.69 10.97 4.98
C CYS A 95 7.65 10.45 3.54
N ALA A 96 6.46 10.30 2.97
CA ALA A 96 6.31 9.88 1.59
C ALA A 96 6.90 10.91 0.60
N ASP A 97 6.69 12.21 0.85
CA ASP A 97 7.23 13.27 0.00
C ASP A 97 8.73 13.49 0.15
N GLU A 98 9.28 13.31 1.35
CA GLU A 98 10.71 13.38 1.66
C GLU A 98 11.49 12.14 1.18
N SER A 99 10.80 11.05 0.87
CA SER A 99 11.43 9.86 0.28
C SER A 99 12.13 10.19 -1.03
N PRO A 100 13.25 9.52 -1.36
CA PRO A 100 13.97 9.71 -2.62
C PRO A 100 13.03 9.71 -3.83
N LYS A 101 13.21 10.67 -4.76
CA LYS A 101 12.38 10.76 -5.98
C LYS A 101 12.41 9.46 -6.80
N SER A 102 13.51 8.71 -6.73
CA SER A 102 13.67 7.39 -7.37
C SER A 102 12.73 6.31 -6.83
N HIS A 103 12.18 6.47 -5.62
CA HIS A 103 11.16 5.55 -5.08
C HIS A 103 9.79 5.72 -5.76
N TRP A 104 9.55 6.85 -6.42
CA TRP A 104 8.30 7.11 -7.12
C TRP A 104 8.33 6.56 -8.54
N THR A 105 7.53 5.53 -8.79
CA THR A 105 7.24 5.03 -10.14
C THR A 105 6.01 5.76 -10.70
N PRO A 106 6.13 6.51 -11.81
CA PRO A 106 4.98 7.10 -12.47
C PRO A 106 4.16 6.01 -13.18
N LEU A 107 2.84 6.06 -13.02
CA LEU A 107 1.86 5.21 -13.69
C LEU A 107 0.85 6.11 -14.44
N ARG A 108 0.00 5.52 -15.28
CA ARG A 108 -0.90 6.24 -16.20
C ARG A 108 -1.70 7.39 -15.54
N HIS A 109 -2.19 7.17 -14.32
CA HIS A 109 -3.05 8.10 -13.59
C HIS A 109 -2.68 8.24 -12.12
N ARG A 110 -1.45 7.87 -11.73
CA ARG A 110 -0.99 7.94 -10.34
C ARG A 110 0.52 7.80 -10.28
N ARG A 111 1.13 8.07 -9.12
CA ARG A 111 2.48 7.60 -8.81
C ARG A 111 2.46 6.62 -7.64
N LEU A 112 3.45 5.74 -7.60
CA LEU A 112 3.53 4.64 -6.65
C LEU A 112 4.91 4.55 -6.01
N GLN A 113 4.99 4.39 -4.70
CA GLN A 113 6.15 3.81 -4.02
C GLN A 113 5.89 2.35 -3.66
N ASN A 114 6.92 1.52 -3.74
CA ASN A 114 6.89 0.12 -3.33
C ASN A 114 7.97 -0.14 -2.26
N HIS A 115 7.53 -0.58 -1.08
CA HIS A 115 8.38 -0.81 0.09
C HIS A 115 8.22 -2.22 0.65
N GLY A 116 9.28 -2.77 1.23
CA GLY A 116 9.25 -4.04 1.96
C GLY A 116 9.45 -5.29 1.09
N GLY A 117 9.23 -5.18 -0.23
CA GLY A 117 9.56 -6.27 -1.14
C GLY A 117 9.70 -5.78 -2.58
N THR A 118 10.79 -6.17 -3.23
CA THR A 118 11.02 -5.87 -4.64
C THR A 118 10.50 -7.04 -5.50
N PRO A 119 9.59 -6.80 -6.46
CA PRO A 119 9.19 -7.82 -7.42
C PRO A 119 10.41 -8.27 -8.23
N THR A 120 10.59 -9.59 -8.35
CA THR A 120 11.57 -10.22 -9.23
C THR A 120 10.85 -11.17 -10.18
N GLY A 121 11.54 -11.65 -11.23
CA GLY A 121 10.99 -12.70 -12.09
C GLY A 121 10.65 -14.00 -11.34
N GLU A 122 11.20 -14.18 -10.14
CA GLU A 122 11.07 -15.38 -9.30
C GLU A 122 10.21 -15.15 -8.04
N GLY A 123 9.50 -14.01 -7.96
CA GLY A 123 8.60 -13.69 -6.85
C GLY A 123 8.87 -12.33 -6.20
N MET A 124 8.99 -12.30 -4.87
CA MET A 124 9.24 -11.07 -4.10
C MET A 124 10.51 -11.24 -3.28
N ARG A 125 11.54 -10.46 -3.59
CA ARG A 125 12.73 -10.36 -2.76
C ARG A 125 12.41 -9.52 -1.53
N PRO A 126 12.64 -10.02 -0.30
CA PRO A 126 12.41 -9.23 0.90
C PRO A 126 13.38 -8.05 0.99
N VAL A 127 12.84 -6.90 1.37
CA VAL A 127 13.61 -5.70 1.73
C VAL A 127 13.02 -5.19 3.05
N PRO A 128 13.81 -4.67 3.99
CA PRO A 128 13.25 -4.06 5.19
C PRO A 128 12.29 -2.92 4.84
N LEU A 129 11.18 -2.78 5.57
CA LEU A 129 10.36 -1.57 5.50
C LEU A 129 11.17 -0.39 6.05
N PRO A 130 11.06 0.81 5.45
CA PRO A 130 11.61 2.02 6.06
C PRO A 130 10.92 2.25 7.41
N GLY A 131 11.65 2.83 8.36
CA GLY A 131 11.23 2.76 9.76
C GLY A 131 9.87 3.43 10.06
N TRP A 132 9.47 4.43 9.28
CA TRP A 132 8.14 5.04 9.39
C TRP A 132 7.03 4.04 8.97
N LEU A 133 7.20 3.29 7.88
CA LEU A 133 6.26 2.21 7.50
C LEU A 133 6.34 1.01 8.45
N ALA A 134 7.54 0.67 8.93
CA ALA A 134 7.72 -0.40 9.91
C ALA A 134 6.95 -0.09 11.21
N SER A 135 6.95 1.17 11.66
CA SER A 135 6.18 1.58 12.84
C SER A 135 4.67 1.47 12.65
N VAL A 136 4.16 1.71 11.44
CA VAL A 136 2.74 1.48 11.11
C VAL A 136 2.42 -0.02 11.11
N SER A 137 3.27 -0.86 10.52
CA SER A 137 3.14 -2.32 10.55
C SER A 137 3.09 -2.86 11.99
N ALA A 138 3.96 -2.34 12.87
CA ALA A 138 3.96 -2.68 14.29
C ALA A 138 2.65 -2.27 14.98
N ALA A 139 2.14 -1.06 14.73
CA ALA A 139 0.87 -0.60 15.30
C ALA A 139 -0.33 -1.43 14.82
N LEU A 140 -0.36 -1.81 13.54
CA LEU A 140 -1.39 -2.71 12.99
C LEU A 140 -1.33 -4.11 13.62
N THR A 141 -0.12 -4.60 13.89
CA THR A 141 0.08 -5.88 14.59
C THR A 141 -0.38 -5.81 16.04
N ALA A 142 -0.07 -4.70 16.75
CA ALA A 142 -0.52 -4.48 18.12
C ALA A 142 -2.05 -4.35 18.26
N ALA A 143 -2.73 -3.93 17.20
CA ALA A 143 -4.19 -3.85 17.09
C ALA A 143 -4.86 -5.16 16.61
N ASP A 144 -4.12 -6.27 16.56
CA ASP A 144 -4.53 -7.59 16.03
C ASP A 144 -5.00 -7.58 14.57
N VAL A 145 -4.64 -6.55 13.80
CA VAL A 145 -4.96 -6.51 12.37
C VAL A 145 -4.08 -7.49 11.62
N PHE A 146 -2.79 -7.54 11.96
CA PHE A 146 -1.85 -8.58 11.56
C PHE A 146 -1.42 -9.39 12.77
N THR A 147 -0.86 -10.58 12.55
CA THR A 147 -0.34 -11.41 13.63
C THR A 147 1.16 -11.17 13.80
N PRO A 148 1.74 -11.38 14.99
CA PRO A 148 3.19 -11.28 15.19
C PRO A 148 4.00 -12.23 14.28
N ALA A 149 3.42 -13.37 13.88
CA ALA A 149 4.06 -14.31 12.96
C ALA A 149 4.00 -13.85 11.49
N LEU A 150 2.99 -13.06 11.12
CA LEU A 150 2.76 -12.55 9.77
C LEU A 150 2.47 -11.04 9.80
N PRO A 151 3.41 -10.19 10.27
CA PRO A 151 3.25 -8.75 10.27
C PRO A 151 3.26 -8.24 8.83
N ALA A 152 2.63 -7.09 8.55
CA ALA A 152 2.74 -6.51 7.22
C ALA A 152 4.23 -6.30 6.86
N ASN A 153 4.66 -6.96 5.79
CA ASN A 153 6.04 -6.92 5.31
C ASN A 153 6.17 -6.13 4.00
N HIS A 154 5.06 -5.62 3.47
CA HIS A 154 5.02 -4.90 2.22
C HIS A 154 4.01 -3.75 2.32
N ALA A 155 4.40 -2.60 1.77
CA ALA A 155 3.58 -1.39 1.76
C ALA A 155 3.67 -0.67 0.42
N LEU A 156 2.52 -0.24 -0.08
CA LEU A 156 2.42 0.64 -1.26
C LEU A 156 1.97 2.02 -0.84
N VAL A 157 2.64 3.05 -1.34
CA VAL A 157 2.19 4.44 -1.21
C VAL A 157 1.72 4.90 -2.58
N ASN A 158 0.41 5.02 -2.76
CA ASN A 158 -0.18 5.50 -4.00
C ASN A 158 -0.58 6.96 -3.84
N GLU A 159 -0.30 7.79 -4.83
CA GLU A 159 -0.77 9.16 -4.84
C GLU A 159 -1.60 9.44 -6.10
N TYR A 160 -2.75 10.07 -5.88
CA TYR A 160 -3.73 10.46 -6.89
C TYR A 160 -3.96 11.97 -6.86
N LEU A 161 -4.00 12.58 -8.04
CA LEU A 161 -4.53 13.92 -8.24
C LEU A 161 -6.07 13.91 -8.29
N PRO A 162 -6.75 15.07 -8.15
CA PRO A 162 -8.18 15.14 -8.26
C PRO A 162 -8.67 14.59 -9.61
N GLY A 163 -9.72 13.76 -9.57
CA GLY A 163 -10.26 13.07 -10.74
C GLY A 163 -9.49 11.82 -11.18
N GLN A 164 -8.37 11.48 -10.54
CA GLN A 164 -7.66 10.23 -10.79
C GLN A 164 -8.20 9.07 -9.95
N GLY A 165 -7.88 7.85 -10.37
CA GLY A 165 -8.29 6.63 -9.69
C GLY A 165 -7.49 5.42 -10.15
N ILE A 166 -7.96 4.25 -9.71
CA ILE A 166 -7.44 2.96 -10.12
C ILE A 166 -8.56 2.15 -10.77
N ASP A 167 -8.26 1.50 -11.89
CA ASP A 167 -9.23 0.64 -12.56
C ASP A 167 -9.60 -0.56 -11.66
N PRO A 168 -10.81 -1.13 -11.81
CA PRO A 168 -11.17 -2.37 -11.13
C PRO A 168 -10.14 -3.46 -11.39
N HIS A 169 -9.59 -4.02 -10.31
CA HIS A 169 -8.57 -5.08 -10.39
C HIS A 169 -8.66 -5.98 -9.15
N ARG A 170 -7.90 -7.06 -9.18
CA ARG A 170 -7.64 -7.92 -8.03
C ARG A 170 -6.16 -7.83 -7.67
N ASP A 171 -5.86 -7.92 -6.38
CA ASP A 171 -4.47 -8.02 -5.93
C ASP A 171 -3.82 -9.29 -6.51
N GLY A 172 -2.51 -9.20 -6.74
CA GLY A 172 -1.74 -10.28 -7.35
C GLY A 172 -1.65 -11.53 -6.47
N PRO A 173 -1.20 -12.67 -7.03
CA PRO A 173 -1.18 -13.96 -6.34
C PRO A 173 -0.22 -14.03 -5.13
N LEU A 174 0.69 -13.06 -4.98
CA LEU A 174 1.67 -13.03 -3.89
C LEU A 174 1.13 -12.37 -2.61
N TYR A 175 -0.07 -11.78 -2.67
CA TYR A 175 -0.72 -11.20 -1.49
C TYR A 175 -1.41 -12.29 -0.68
N GLN A 176 -1.18 -12.29 0.64
CA GLN A 176 -2.09 -12.99 1.56
C GLN A 176 -3.46 -12.29 1.58
N PRO A 177 -4.56 -12.98 1.98
CA PRO A 177 -5.93 -12.46 1.94
C PRO A 177 -6.19 -11.45 3.08
N ARG A 178 -5.29 -10.47 3.24
CA ARG A 178 -5.41 -9.36 4.18
C ARG A 178 -4.63 -8.15 3.67
N VAL A 179 -5.37 -7.08 3.41
CA VAL A 179 -4.84 -5.78 3.01
C VAL A 179 -5.45 -4.70 3.90
N VAL A 180 -4.64 -3.72 4.29
CA VAL A 180 -5.06 -2.59 5.12
C VAL A 180 -4.77 -1.29 4.41
N PRO A 181 -5.79 -0.69 3.79
CA PRO A 181 -5.73 0.68 3.30
C PRO A 181 -5.80 1.68 4.46
N LEU A 182 -4.79 2.52 4.62
CA LEU A 182 -4.88 3.76 5.38
C LEU A 182 -5.20 4.89 4.39
N MET A 183 -6.34 5.54 4.62
CA MET A 183 -6.87 6.60 3.78
C MET A 183 -6.81 7.91 4.58
N PRO A 184 -5.80 8.76 4.35
CA PRO A 184 -5.76 10.11 4.89
C PRO A 184 -6.89 10.95 4.28
N ASN A 185 -7.22 12.03 4.97
CA ASN A 185 -8.37 12.87 4.74
C ASN A 185 -8.45 13.35 3.27
N LEU A 186 -9.62 13.18 2.66
CA LEU A 186 -9.90 13.41 1.23
C LEU A 186 -9.86 14.88 0.79
N HIS A 187 -9.65 15.82 1.71
CA HIS A 187 -9.73 17.27 1.48
C HIS A 187 -8.41 17.92 1.06
N MET A 188 -7.36 17.13 0.84
CA MET A 188 -6.09 17.61 0.32
C MET A 188 -6.11 17.68 -1.21
N PRO A 189 -5.31 18.56 -1.84
CA PRO A 189 -5.20 18.64 -3.30
C PRO A 189 -4.63 17.36 -3.95
N ARG A 190 -4.20 16.38 -3.14
CA ARG A 190 -3.69 15.07 -3.54
C ARG A 190 -4.18 14.04 -2.52
N VAL A 191 -4.58 12.86 -2.98
CA VAL A 191 -5.00 11.75 -2.11
C VAL A 191 -3.86 10.73 -2.08
N THR A 192 -3.26 10.53 -0.91
CA THR A 192 -2.16 9.57 -0.71
C THR A 192 -2.66 8.34 0.03
N ARG A 193 -2.80 7.19 -0.61
CA ARG A 193 -3.23 5.95 0.06
C ARG A 193 -2.04 5.06 0.39
N LEU A 194 -1.92 4.66 1.65
CA LEU A 194 -0.96 3.67 2.08
C LEU A 194 -1.67 2.31 2.17
N ALA A 195 -1.15 1.27 1.53
CA ALA A 195 -1.73 -0.06 1.58
C ALA A 195 -0.72 -1.05 2.15
N PHE A 196 -1.05 -1.65 3.30
CA PHE A 196 -0.22 -2.63 3.99
C PHE A 196 -0.72 -4.05 3.73
N SER A 197 0.21 -4.97 3.53
CA SER A 197 -0.10 -6.37 3.26
C SER A 197 1.03 -7.27 3.74
N TYR A 198 0.71 -8.54 3.99
CA TYR A 198 1.72 -9.59 3.99
C TYR A 198 1.84 -10.18 2.59
N ARG A 199 3.08 -10.33 2.10
CA ARG A 199 3.39 -11.03 0.86
C ARG A 199 4.27 -12.25 1.10
N GLN A 200 3.97 -13.31 0.35
CA GLN A 200 4.85 -14.48 0.31
C GLN A 200 6.16 -14.10 -0.39
N LEU A 201 7.27 -14.38 0.27
CA LEU A 201 8.61 -14.09 -0.20
C LEU A 201 9.17 -15.27 -0.99
N SER A 202 10.05 -14.99 -1.94
CA SER A 202 10.79 -16.05 -2.63
C SER A 202 11.69 -16.77 -1.63
N THR A 203 11.61 -18.11 -1.59
CA THR A 203 12.60 -18.92 -0.88
C THR A 203 13.89 -18.87 -1.67
N LEU A 204 14.98 -18.41 -1.07
CA LEU A 204 16.30 -18.60 -1.67
C LEU A 204 16.49 -20.11 -1.95
N PRO A 205 17.02 -20.51 -3.11
CA PRO A 205 17.40 -21.89 -3.30
C PRO A 205 18.45 -22.23 -2.24
N THR A 206 18.11 -23.14 -1.33
CA THR A 206 19.12 -23.76 -0.47
C THR A 206 20.03 -24.55 -1.37
N HIS A 207 21.20 -24.00 -1.68
CA HIS A 207 22.29 -24.77 -2.27
C HIS A 207 22.74 -25.80 -1.24
N THR A 208 22.08 -26.95 -1.21
CA THR A 208 22.63 -28.14 -0.56
C THR A 208 23.79 -28.60 -1.43
N THR A 209 25.00 -28.17 -1.08
CA THR A 209 26.23 -28.70 -1.66
C THR A 209 26.32 -30.16 -1.24
N HIS A 210 25.85 -31.09 -2.08
CA HIS A 210 26.17 -32.50 -1.91
C HIS A 210 27.67 -32.65 -2.15
N HIS A 211 28.45 -32.65 -1.07
CA HIS A 211 29.82 -33.12 -1.10
C HIS A 211 29.78 -34.60 -1.46
N ARG A 212 29.98 -34.89 -2.75
CA ARG A 212 30.21 -36.25 -3.24
C ARG A 212 31.53 -36.71 -2.63
N ALA A 213 31.46 -37.54 -1.60
CA ALA A 213 32.63 -38.23 -1.07
C ALA A 213 33.23 -39.06 -2.20
N ALA A 214 34.43 -38.66 -2.63
CA ALA A 214 35.24 -39.44 -3.54
C ALA A 214 35.70 -40.70 -2.79
N GLY A 215 35.12 -41.85 -3.12
CA GLY A 215 35.75 -43.13 -2.83
C GLY A 215 37.06 -43.23 -3.61
N HIS A 216 38.16 -43.40 -2.91
CA HIS A 216 39.43 -43.85 -3.48
C HIS A 216 39.48 -45.39 -3.50
N PRO A 217 40.21 -45.99 -4.46
CA PRO A 217 40.21 -47.42 -4.75
C PRO A 217 40.82 -48.29 -3.65
#